data_AF-A0A660SEQ9-F1
#
_entry.id   AF-A0A660SEQ9-F1
#
_cell.length_a   1.000
_cell.length_b   1.000
_cell.length_c   1.000
_cell.angle_alpha   90.00
_cell.angle_beta   90.00
_cell.angle_gamma   90.00
#
_symmetry.space_group_name_H-M   'P 1'
#
loop_
_entity.id
_entity.type
_entity.pdbx_description
1 polymer ?
#
loop_
_entity_poly.entity_id
_entity_poly.type
_entity_poly.pdbx_seq_one_letter_code
_entity_poly.pdbx_strand_id
1 'polypeptide(L)' 'MKGYNEHKDFVTLEAWKRCREIKNFFYKEIIPNLPIEEKYNLGTQIRKASVSITANIAEGY' A
#
# COMPACT_ATOMS: atom_id res chain seq x y z
N MET A 1 -2.91 11.94 18.78
CA MET A 1 -2.07 11.17 17.83
C MET A 1 -0.81 11.97 17.56
N LYS A 2 0.37 11.47 17.94
CA LYS A 2 1.62 12.11 17.54
C LYS A 2 1.79 11.88 16.04
N GLY A 3 1.86 12.96 15.26
CA GLY A 3 2.15 12.89 13.83
C GLY A 3 3.56 12.37 13.57
N TYR A 4 3.76 11.77 12.41
CA TYR A 4 5.07 11.31 11.96
C TYR A 4 6.07 12.46 11.86
N ASN A 5 7.34 12.22 12.19
CA ASN A 5 8.39 13.24 12.08
C ASN A 5 8.82 13.39 10.61
N GLU A 6 8.71 14.59 10.05
CA GLU A 6 8.99 14.87 8.64
C GLU A 6 10.45 14.64 8.19
N HIS A 7 11.37 14.40 9.13
CA HIS A 7 12.80 14.21 8.86
C HIS A 7 13.39 12.90 9.39
N LYS A 8 12.63 12.09 10.13
CA LYS A 8 13.17 10.92 10.85
C LYS A 8 12.22 9.73 10.94
N ASP A 9 11.24 9.65 10.06
CA ASP A 9 10.21 8.63 10.12
C ASP A 9 10.19 7.79 8.83
N PHE A 10 9.64 6.57 8.86
CA PHE A 10 9.63 5.66 7.71
C PHE A 10 8.94 6.28 6.49
N VAL A 11 8.01 7.22 6.73
CA VAL A 11 7.31 7.98 5.69
C VAL A 11 8.24 8.86 4.85
N THR A 12 9.46 9.14 5.36
CA THR A 12 10.49 9.88 4.63
C THR A 12 11.24 9.03 3.62
N LEU A 13 11.26 7.69 3.81
CA LEU A 13 11.96 6.75 2.93
C LEU A 13 11.36 6.77 1.53
N GLU A 14 12.21 6.90 0.52
CA GLU A 14 11.79 6.85 -0.88
C GLU A 14 11.11 5.51 -1.22
N ALA A 15 11.65 4.40 -0.70
CA ALA A 15 11.05 3.08 -0.85
C ALA A 15 9.59 3.06 -0.35
N TRP A 16 9.32 3.61 0.84
CA TRP A 16 7.97 3.67 1.37
C TRP A 16 7.03 4.52 0.51
N LYS A 17 7.50 5.67 0.02
CA LYS A 17 6.74 6.57 -0.85
C LYS A 17 6.34 5.86 -2.16
N ARG A 18 7.28 5.17 -2.81
CA ARG A 18 7.03 4.38 -4.02
C ARG A 18 6.04 3.25 -3.78
N CYS A 19 6.19 2.53 -2.67
CA CYS A 19 5.23 1.48 -2.31
C CYS A 19 3.83 2.04 -2.04
N ARG A 20 3.71 3.24 -1.47
CA ARG A 20 2.44 3.93 -1.29
C ARG A 20 1.81 4.34 -2.62
N GLU A 21 2.60 4.79 -3.60
CA GLU A 21 2.13 5.05 -4.97
C GLU A 21 1.60 3.78 -5.63
N ILE A 22 2.33 2.67 -5.55
CA ILE A 22 1.91 1.36 -6.05
C ILE A 22 0.59 0.92 -5.40
N LYS A 23 0.46 1.06 -4.08
CA LYS A 23 -0.81 0.78 -3.38
C LYS A 23 -1.95 1.62 -3.96
N ASN A 24 -1.74 2.92 -4.15
CA ASN A 24 -2.77 3.79 -4.71
C ASN A 24 -3.14 3.40 -6.15
N PHE A 25 -2.16 3.04 -6.97
CA PHE A 25 -2.37 2.53 -8.32
C PHE A 25 -3.25 1.27 -8.30
N PHE A 26 -2.93 0.28 -7.49
CA PHE A 26 -3.76 -0.93 -7.41
C PHE A 26 -5.19 -0.63 -6.95
N TYR A 27 -5.36 0.24 -5.96
CA TYR A 27 -6.68 0.57 -5.43
C TYR A 27 -7.54 1.38 -6.39
N LYS A 28 -6.94 2.26 -7.21
CA LYS A 28 -7.67 3.17 -8.11
C LYS A 28 -7.80 2.65 -9.52
N GLU A 29 -6.76 2.01 -10.04
CA GLU A 29 -6.64 1.69 -11.47
C GLU A 29 -6.82 0.20 -11.76
N ILE A 30 -6.49 -0.70 -10.82
CA ILE A 30 -6.54 -2.15 -11.09
C ILE A 30 -7.79 -2.78 -10.50
N ILE A 31 -7.95 -2.72 -9.17
CA ILE A 31 -9.01 -3.43 -8.46
C ILE A 31 -10.43 -3.03 -8.92
N PRO A 32 -10.74 -1.75 -9.22
CA PRO A 32 -12.07 -1.38 -9.71
C PRO A 32 -12.43 -1.94 -11.08
N ASN A 33 -11.41 -2.31 -11.88
CA ASN A 33 -11.58 -2.85 -13.23
C ASN A 33 -11.60 -4.39 -13.26
N LEU A 34 -11.48 -5.05 -12.11
CA LEU A 34 -11.60 -6.50 -12.03
C LEU A 34 -13.08 -6.93 -12.17
N PRO A 35 -13.33 -8.09 -12.81
CA PRO A 35 -14.66 -8.70 -12.80
C PRO A 35 -15.19 -8.92 -11.38
N ILE A 36 -16.51 -8.94 -11.21
CA ILE A 36 -17.13 -9.04 -9.88
C ILE A 36 -16.79 -10.39 -9.21
N GLU A 37 -16.60 -11.44 -10.01
CA GLU A 37 -16.17 -12.76 -9.56
C GLU A 37 -14.81 -12.72 -8.84
N GLU A 38 -13.92 -11.78 -9.20
CA GLU A 38 -12.58 -11.64 -8.64
C GLU A 38 -12.54 -10.82 -7.34
N LYS A 39 -13.66 -10.23 -6.91
CA LYS A 39 -13.72 -9.33 -5.74
C LYS A 39 -13.11 -9.94 -4.48
N TYR A 40 -13.46 -11.20 -4.19
CA TYR A 40 -12.98 -11.92 -3.00
C TYR A 40 -11.78 -12.83 -3.28
N ASN A 41 -11.39 -12.96 -4.56
CA ASN A 41 -10.20 -13.69 -4.97
C ASN A 41 -9.06 -12.70 -5.25
N LEU A 42 -8.73 -12.43 -6.52
CA LEU A 42 -7.60 -11.60 -6.90
C LEU A 42 -7.68 -10.18 -6.31
N GLY A 43 -8.87 -9.58 -6.29
CA GLY A 43 -9.07 -8.24 -5.75
C GLY A 43 -8.71 -8.13 -4.26
N THR A 44 -9.01 -9.17 -3.46
CA THR A 44 -8.67 -9.19 -2.04
C THR A 44 -7.19 -9.49 -1.81
N GLN A 45 -6.60 -10.38 -2.61
CA GLN A 45 -5.17 -10.70 -2.54
C GLN A 45 -4.31 -9.47 -2.87
N ILE A 46 -4.64 -8.74 -3.93
CA ILE A 46 -3.93 -7.49 -4.32
C ILE A 46 -4.02 -6.45 -3.21
N ARG A 47 -5.20 -6.23 -2.60
CA ARG A 47 -5.34 -5.28 -1.48
C ARG A 47 -4.42 -5.64 -0.32
N LYS A 48 -4.45 -6.91 0.11
CA LYS A 48 -3.65 -7.40 1.24
C LYS A 48 -2.14 -7.25 0.95
N ALA A 49 -1.68 -7.68 -0.22
CA ALA A 49 -0.29 -7.53 -0.62
C ALA A 49 0.14 -6.07 -0.66
N SER A 50 -0.68 -5.19 -1.26
CA SER A 50 -0.36 -3.76 -1.38
C SER A 50 -0.23 -3.04 -0.04
N VAL A 51 -1.06 -3.42 0.95
CA VAL A 51 -0.95 -2.88 2.32
C VAL A 51 0.29 -3.44 3.02
N SER A 52 0.53 -4.74 2.90
CA SER A 52 1.64 -5.44 3.55
C SER A 52 3.01 -4.84 3.19
N ILE A 53 3.21 -4.42 1.93
CA ILE A 53 4.50 -3.82 1.51
C ILE A 53 4.81 -2.55 2.33
N THR A 54 3.85 -1.63 2.45
CA THR A 54 4.06 -0.39 3.23
C THR A 54 4.16 -0.65 4.73
N ALA A 55 3.48 -1.68 5.23
CA ALA A 55 3.53 -2.07 6.64
C ALA A 55 4.88 -2.67 7.00
N ASN A 56 5.40 -3.60 6.19
CA ASN A 56 6.71 -4.23 6.42
C ASN A 56 7.86 -3.20 6.43
N ILE A 57 7.80 -2.17 5.57
CA ILE A 57 8.80 -1.08 5.59
C ILE A 57 8.70 -0.26 6.88
N ALA A 58 7.48 0.01 7.36
CA ALA A 58 7.27 0.75 8.59
C ALA A 58 7.66 -0.06 9.84
N GLU A 59 7.40 -1.37 9.84
CA GLU A 59 7.77 -2.28 10.94
C GLU A 59 9.29 -2.51 11.03
N GLY A 60 9.99 -2.49 9.90
CA GLY A 60 11.44 -2.66 9.85
C GLY A 60 12.27 -1.39 10.04
N TYR A 61 11.64 -0.21 10.11
CA TYR A 61 12.28 1.10 10.31
C TYR A 61 12.36 1.47 11.79
#